data_AF-A0A9C7YRN3-F1
#
_entry.id   AF-A0A9C7YRN3-F1
#
_cell.length_a   1.000
_cell.length_b   1.000
_cell.length_c   1.000
_cell.angle_alpha   90.00
_cell.angle_beta   90.00
_cell.angle_gamma   90.00
#
_symmetry.space_group_name_H-M   'P 1'
#
loop_
_entity.id
_entity.type
_entity.pdbx_description
1 polymer ?
#
loop_
_entity_poly.entity_id
_entity_poly.type
_entity_poly.pdbx_seq_one_letter_code
_entity_poly.pdbx_strand_id
1 'polypeptide(L)'
;MKDKTVWVLKTISKDKTSYNGKFKWNTKKGAINTAKDYKRTKECGHGLHGALKGEGDGGLFSWDADALWLVLEVKNNKDLIQLDGKVKFKTCKMIYAGTREKATEMIYKKYHTAVIGSTSTSGDRGTSTSGDYGTSTSGYKGTSTSGDEGTSTSGYKGTSTSGDYGTSTSREKGTSTSREKGTSTSGDMGTSTSGDEGTATSGDYGTSTSGDWGTSTSGDWGTATSGDYGTSTSGDWGTSTSGDWGTSTSGYKGTSTSGYKGTSTSGKRGIIQIKFWDSKKDRHRFKTGYIGEEGLKPNVKYKLDENNEFEEVEL
;
A
#
# COMPACT_ATOMS: atom_id res chain seq x y z
N MET A 1 27.27 1.05 34.77
CA MET A 1 26.55 1.31 33.50
C MET A 1 25.07 1.30 33.81
N LYS A 2 24.31 2.38 33.54
CA LYS A 2 22.86 2.39 33.84
C LYS A 2 22.17 1.26 33.06
N ASP A 3 21.44 0.39 33.77
CA ASP A 3 20.58 -0.62 33.16
C ASP A 3 19.60 0.06 32.21
N LYS A 4 19.85 -0.05 30.90
CA LYS A 4 18.97 0.54 29.89
C LYS A 4 17.68 -0.30 29.84
N THR A 5 16.57 0.30 30.27
CA THR A 5 15.24 -0.25 30.02
C THR A 5 14.79 0.12 28.60
N VAL A 6 13.91 -0.70 28.02
CA VAL A 6 13.30 -0.44 26.72
C VAL A 6 11.81 -0.75 26.78
N TRP A 7 11.02 -0.06 25.97
CA TRP A 7 9.57 -0.27 25.90
C TRP A 7 9.19 -1.13 24.71
N VAL A 8 8.19 -1.95 24.92
CA VAL A 8 7.62 -2.87 23.93
C VAL A 8 6.12 -2.62 23.85
N LEU A 9 5.60 -2.53 22.63
CA LEU A 9 4.17 -2.38 22.35
C LEU A 9 3.53 -3.75 22.13
N LYS A 10 2.32 -3.94 22.61
CA LYS A 10 1.56 -5.19 22.42
C LYS A 10 0.05 -4.93 22.47
N THR A 11 -0.73 -5.69 21.74
CA THR A 11 -2.18 -5.86 21.99
C THR A 11 -2.51 -7.17 22.70
N ILE A 12 -3.60 -7.13 23.46
CA ILE A 12 -4.26 -8.28 24.08
C ILE A 12 -5.78 -8.13 23.94
N SER A 13 -6.53 -9.22 24.09
CA SER A 13 -8.00 -9.18 24.06
C SER A 13 -8.57 -8.34 25.21
N LYS A 14 -9.82 -7.88 25.08
CA LYS A 14 -10.55 -7.12 26.11
C LYS A 14 -10.59 -7.82 27.47
N ASP A 15 -10.67 -9.15 27.45
CA ASP A 15 -10.64 -9.97 28.67
C ASP A 15 -9.23 -10.06 29.28
N LYS A 16 -8.23 -9.34 28.77
CA LYS A 16 -6.85 -9.28 29.25
C LYS A 16 -6.06 -10.58 29.00
N THR A 17 -6.46 -11.41 28.04
CA THR A 17 -5.73 -12.62 27.69
C THR A 17 -4.95 -12.49 26.38
N SER A 18 -4.06 -13.44 26.14
CA SER A 18 -3.35 -13.59 24.88
C SER A 18 -3.13 -15.07 24.58
N TYR A 19 -2.81 -15.39 23.32
CA TYR A 19 -2.61 -16.76 22.85
C TYR A 19 -3.84 -17.64 23.13
N ASN A 20 -5.02 -17.17 22.66
CA ASN A 20 -6.31 -17.83 22.81
C ASN A 20 -6.64 -18.19 24.26
N GLY A 21 -6.53 -17.21 25.17
CA GLY A 21 -6.86 -17.40 26.59
C GLY A 21 -5.75 -17.98 27.47
N LYS A 22 -4.65 -18.50 26.91
CA LYS A 22 -3.65 -19.26 27.68
C LYS A 22 -2.80 -18.41 28.64
N PHE A 23 -2.62 -17.11 28.36
CA PHE A 23 -1.89 -16.21 29.26
C PHE A 23 -2.76 -15.01 29.64
N LYS A 24 -2.98 -14.82 30.95
CA LYS A 24 -3.71 -13.67 31.51
C LYS A 24 -2.73 -12.60 31.98
N TRP A 25 -2.88 -11.38 31.46
CA TRP A 25 -2.04 -10.24 31.81
C TRP A 25 -2.54 -9.55 33.07
N ASN A 26 -1.61 -9.21 33.97
CA ASN A 26 -1.87 -8.23 35.02
C ASN A 26 -1.67 -6.82 34.44
N THR A 27 -2.79 -6.15 34.15
CA THR A 27 -2.84 -4.84 33.51
C THR A 27 -2.69 -3.67 34.48
N LYS A 28 -2.49 -3.93 35.78
CA LYS A 28 -2.22 -2.87 36.76
C LYS A 28 -0.87 -2.22 36.46
N LYS A 29 -0.83 -0.89 36.34
CA LYS A 29 0.43 -0.15 36.18
C LYS A 29 1.43 -0.54 37.28
N GLY A 30 2.65 -0.89 36.86
CA GLY A 30 3.73 -1.35 37.72
C GLY A 30 3.77 -2.86 37.97
N ALA A 31 2.73 -3.62 37.58
CA ALA A 31 2.73 -5.07 37.74
C ALA A 31 3.82 -5.74 36.92
N ILE A 32 4.43 -6.79 37.49
CA ILE A 32 5.41 -7.62 36.81
C ILE A 32 4.68 -8.81 36.19
N ASN A 33 4.84 -8.98 34.87
CA ASN A 33 4.32 -10.12 34.12
C ASN A 33 5.51 -10.98 33.69
N THR A 34 5.41 -12.31 33.90
CA THR A 34 6.49 -13.26 33.61
C THR A 34 5.94 -14.47 32.88
N ALA A 35 6.53 -14.83 31.73
CA ALA A 35 6.29 -16.10 31.06
C ALA A 35 6.99 -17.23 31.82
N LYS A 36 6.22 -18.12 32.44
CA LYS A 36 6.74 -19.25 33.22
C LYS A 36 7.38 -20.33 32.32
N ASP A 37 6.91 -20.43 31.09
CA ASP A 37 7.37 -21.38 30.08
C ASP A 37 8.50 -20.82 29.20
N TYR A 38 9.15 -19.72 29.62
CA TYR A 38 10.15 -19.02 28.81
C TYR A 38 11.32 -19.92 28.39
N LYS A 39 11.60 -19.96 27.09
CA LYS A 39 12.78 -20.60 26.50
C LYS A 39 13.61 -19.58 25.73
N ARG A 40 14.93 -19.53 26.00
CA ARG A 40 15.89 -18.63 25.34
C ARG A 40 16.28 -19.16 23.95
N THR A 41 15.31 -19.34 23.06
CA THR A 41 15.47 -19.81 21.67
C THR A 41 14.98 -18.76 20.67
N LYS A 42 15.34 -18.87 19.39
CA LYS A 42 14.79 -18.04 18.30
C LYS A 42 13.44 -18.56 17.76
N GLU A 43 12.84 -19.53 18.42
CA GLU A 43 11.52 -20.06 18.05
C GLU A 43 10.40 -19.15 18.57
N CYS A 44 9.32 -19.02 17.82
CA CYS A 44 8.11 -18.33 18.26
C CYS A 44 7.41 -19.14 19.36
N GLY A 45 6.90 -18.45 20.38
CA GLY A 45 6.30 -19.09 21.57
C GLY A 45 7.27 -19.15 22.74
N HIS A 46 6.82 -19.69 23.87
CA HIS A 46 7.63 -19.85 25.08
C HIS A 46 8.28 -18.54 25.54
N GLY A 47 7.46 -17.51 25.72
CA GLY A 47 7.89 -16.17 26.08
C GLY A 47 6.80 -15.12 25.83
N LEU A 48 6.99 -13.94 26.41
CA LEU A 48 6.20 -12.76 26.09
C LEU A 48 6.72 -12.14 24.78
N HIS A 49 5.83 -11.51 24.02
CA HIS A 49 6.15 -10.93 22.72
C HIS A 49 5.60 -9.53 22.55
N GLY A 50 6.25 -8.72 21.72
CA GLY A 50 5.69 -7.46 21.23
C GLY A 50 6.67 -6.71 20.33
N ALA A 51 6.26 -5.53 19.85
CA ALA A 51 7.05 -4.68 18.97
C ALA A 51 8.03 -3.81 19.75
N LEU A 52 9.32 -3.92 19.44
CA LEU A 52 10.38 -3.19 20.14
C LEU A 52 10.27 -1.71 19.79
N LYS A 53 10.15 -0.83 20.81
CA LYS A 53 9.91 0.61 20.60
C LYS A 53 8.71 0.91 19.70
N GLY A 54 7.75 -0.02 19.63
CA GLY A 54 6.58 0.09 18.76
C GLY A 54 6.84 -0.19 17.29
N GLU A 55 8.04 -0.62 16.90
CA GLU A 55 8.41 -1.00 15.53
C GLU A 55 8.41 -2.53 15.39
N GLY A 56 7.89 -3.03 14.27
CA GLY A 56 7.72 -4.45 13.99
C GLY A 56 6.57 -4.69 13.02
N ASP A 57 6.15 -5.94 12.91
CA ASP A 57 5.05 -6.40 12.06
C ASP A 57 3.70 -6.12 12.74
N GLY A 58 2.93 -5.19 12.15
CA GLY A 58 1.60 -4.83 12.63
C GLY A 58 0.55 -5.94 12.50
N GLY A 59 0.74 -6.92 11.62
CA GLY A 59 -0.15 -8.08 11.45
C GLY A 59 -0.15 -9.03 12.65
N LEU A 60 0.82 -8.87 13.56
CA LEU A 60 0.89 -9.63 14.82
C LEU A 60 0.03 -9.01 15.95
N PHE A 61 -0.62 -7.89 15.67
CA PHE A 61 -1.49 -7.19 16.60
C PHE A 61 -2.96 -7.60 16.39
N SER A 62 -3.78 -7.37 17.42
CA SER A 62 -5.24 -7.51 17.32
C SER A 62 -5.77 -6.10 17.13
N TRP A 63 -6.48 -5.92 16.03
CA TRP A 63 -7.10 -4.67 15.61
C TRP A 63 -8.58 -4.59 15.99
N ASP A 64 -9.04 -5.52 16.83
CA ASP A 64 -10.40 -5.49 17.37
C ASP A 64 -10.62 -4.18 18.12
N ALA A 65 -11.80 -3.59 17.94
CA ALA A 65 -12.14 -2.27 18.50
C ALA A 65 -12.04 -2.23 20.05
N ASP A 66 -12.09 -3.39 20.71
CA ASP A 66 -12.00 -3.54 22.15
C ASP A 66 -10.69 -4.16 22.66
N ALA A 67 -9.71 -4.37 21.77
CA ALA A 67 -8.38 -4.81 22.14
C ALA A 67 -7.68 -3.78 23.05
N LEU A 68 -6.95 -4.28 24.05
CA LEU A 68 -6.17 -3.43 24.94
C LEU A 68 -4.73 -3.29 24.42
N TRP A 69 -4.29 -2.04 24.30
CA TRP A 69 -2.94 -1.69 23.92
C TRP A 69 -2.06 -1.50 25.16
N LEU A 70 -0.94 -2.22 25.18
CA LEU A 70 -0.02 -2.31 26.29
C LEU A 70 1.29 -1.62 25.96
N VAL A 71 1.81 -0.87 26.91
CA VAL A 71 3.22 -0.44 26.94
C VAL A 71 3.89 -1.22 28.05
N LEU A 72 4.91 -1.99 27.67
CA LEU A 72 5.63 -2.89 28.55
C LEU A 72 7.07 -2.41 28.68
N GLU A 73 7.61 -2.34 29.89
CA GLU A 73 9.02 -2.04 30.12
C GLU A 73 9.79 -3.34 30.38
N VAL A 74 10.76 -3.63 29.51
CA VAL A 74 11.69 -4.74 29.67
C VAL A 74 13.00 -4.18 30.19
N LYS A 75 13.46 -4.74 31.32
CA LYS A 75 14.79 -4.43 31.86
C LYS A 75 15.84 -5.14 31.01
N ASN A 76 16.94 -4.43 30.74
CA ASN A 76 18.11 -4.94 30.02
C ASN A 76 17.80 -5.40 28.58
N ASN A 77 18.13 -4.55 27.59
CA ASN A 77 17.94 -4.86 26.17
C ASN A 77 18.61 -6.19 25.71
N LYS A 78 19.60 -6.71 26.44
CA LYS A 78 20.24 -8.01 26.16
C LYS A 78 19.35 -9.23 26.43
N ASP A 79 18.23 -9.03 27.12
CA ASP A 79 17.25 -10.09 27.42
C ASP A 79 16.20 -10.23 26.32
N LEU A 80 16.22 -9.34 25.33
CA LEU A 80 15.41 -9.44 24.13
C LEU A 80 16.03 -10.42 23.14
N ILE A 81 15.20 -11.32 22.64
CA ILE A 81 15.51 -12.13 21.47
C ILE A 81 14.75 -11.53 20.29
N GLN A 82 15.49 -11.06 19.29
CA GLN A 82 14.89 -10.64 18.03
C GLN A 82 14.31 -11.85 17.31
N LEU A 83 13.03 -11.75 16.99
CA LEU A 83 12.32 -12.65 16.10
C LEU A 83 11.91 -11.85 14.86
N ASP A 84 11.33 -12.52 13.87
CA ASP A 84 10.78 -11.83 12.70
C ASP A 84 9.61 -10.92 13.12
N GLY A 85 9.72 -9.63 12.83
CA GLY A 85 8.73 -8.59 13.14
C GLY A 85 8.47 -8.29 14.64
N LYS A 86 9.17 -8.92 15.60
CA LYS A 86 8.90 -8.73 17.04
C LYS A 86 10.09 -9.10 17.92
N VAL A 87 10.00 -8.77 19.20
CA VAL A 87 10.93 -9.28 20.24
C VAL A 87 10.25 -10.26 21.18
N LYS A 88 11.02 -11.24 21.65
CA LYS A 88 10.67 -12.18 22.72
C LYS A 88 11.43 -11.87 24.01
N PHE A 89 10.75 -11.94 25.15
CA PHE A 89 11.33 -11.68 26.48
C PHE A 89 10.63 -12.48 27.59
N LYS A 90 11.33 -12.66 28.71
CA LYS A 90 10.82 -13.45 29.85
C LYS A 90 9.87 -12.67 30.76
N THR A 91 10.25 -11.44 31.09
CA THR A 91 9.59 -10.64 32.12
C THR A 91 9.51 -9.18 31.69
N CYS A 92 8.41 -8.52 32.03
CA CYS A 92 8.24 -7.08 31.83
C CYS A 92 7.45 -6.44 32.96
N LYS A 93 7.61 -5.13 33.11
CA LYS A 93 6.78 -4.28 33.96
C LYS A 93 5.70 -3.60 33.11
N MET A 94 4.45 -3.65 33.57
CA MET A 94 3.32 -2.95 32.93
C MET A 94 3.47 -1.44 33.10
N ILE A 95 3.57 -0.69 32.01
CA ILE A 95 3.63 0.79 32.03
C ILE A 95 2.25 1.38 31.76
N TYR A 96 1.54 0.83 30.78
CA TYR A 96 0.22 1.26 30.37
C TYR A 96 -0.58 0.08 29.80
N ALA A 97 -1.90 0.08 30.02
CA ALA A 97 -2.85 -0.84 29.40
C ALA A 97 -4.16 -0.08 29.16
N GLY A 98 -4.56 0.08 27.90
CA GLY A 98 -5.76 0.85 27.56
C GLY A 98 -5.88 1.11 26.06
N THR A 99 -6.14 2.36 25.69
CA THR A 99 -6.41 2.76 24.31
C THR A 99 -5.13 2.82 23.46
N ARG A 100 -5.31 2.59 22.16
CA ARG A 100 -4.25 2.66 21.16
C ARG A 100 -3.57 4.03 21.18
N GLU A 101 -4.36 5.09 21.13
CA GLU A 101 -3.90 6.48 20.99
C GLU A 101 -2.92 6.83 22.11
N LYS A 102 -3.23 6.43 23.35
CA LYS A 102 -2.37 6.73 24.47
C LYS A 102 -1.11 5.88 24.48
N ALA A 103 -1.22 4.59 24.16
CA ALA A 103 -0.08 3.68 24.11
C ALA A 103 0.95 4.12 23.05
N THR A 104 0.47 4.46 21.84
CA THR A 104 1.33 4.87 20.72
C THR A 104 1.95 6.24 20.98
N GLU A 105 1.18 7.21 21.51
CA GLU A 105 1.70 8.52 21.92
C GLU A 105 2.84 8.40 22.94
N MET A 106 2.68 7.53 23.94
CA MET A 106 3.69 7.31 24.98
C MET A 106 5.01 6.80 24.39
N ILE A 107 4.95 5.85 23.45
CA ILE A 107 6.14 5.31 22.81
C ILE A 107 6.77 6.35 21.88
N TYR A 108 5.98 7.02 21.05
CA TYR A 108 6.46 8.06 20.14
C TYR A 108 7.18 9.18 20.89
N LYS A 109 6.59 9.70 21.98
CA LYS A 109 7.24 10.74 22.82
C LYS A 109 8.56 10.31 23.43
N LYS A 110 8.83 9.01 23.56
CA LYS A 110 10.06 8.48 24.15
C LYS A 110 11.14 8.18 23.11
N TYR A 111 10.77 7.72 21.92
CA TYR A 111 11.73 7.23 20.92
C TYR A 111 11.70 7.95 19.57
N HIS A 112 10.63 8.68 19.25
CA HIS A 112 10.42 9.33 17.95
C HIS A 112 10.55 8.36 16.75
N THR A 113 10.04 7.13 16.92
CA THR A 113 10.03 6.06 15.92
C THR A 113 8.69 5.97 15.18
N ALA A 114 8.65 5.22 14.08
CA ALA A 114 7.40 4.91 13.37
C ALA A 114 6.62 3.83 14.14
N VAL A 115 5.69 4.25 14.99
CA VAL A 115 4.97 3.34 15.89
C VAL A 115 3.79 2.69 15.16
N ILE A 116 3.66 1.37 15.23
CA ILE A 116 2.49 0.62 14.72
C ILE A 116 1.20 1.23 15.26
N GLY A 117 0.23 1.50 14.37
CA GLY A 117 -1.09 2.04 14.71
C GLY A 117 -1.10 3.48 15.21
N SER A 118 0.00 4.22 15.05
CA SER A 118 0.05 5.64 15.42
C SER A 118 -0.67 6.53 14.42
N THR A 119 -1.16 7.67 14.89
CA THR A 119 -1.65 8.77 14.06
C THR A 119 -0.70 9.95 14.19
N SER A 120 -0.24 10.49 13.07
CA SER A 120 0.68 11.62 12.98
C SER A 120 0.12 12.69 12.06
N THR A 121 0.06 13.94 12.54
CA THR A 121 -0.42 15.08 11.75
C THR A 121 0.61 16.20 11.77
N SER A 122 0.90 16.76 10.59
CA SER A 122 1.78 17.90 10.41
C SER A 122 1.12 18.96 9.54
N GLY A 123 1.54 20.22 9.72
CA GLY A 123 1.01 21.35 8.97
C GLY A 123 1.61 21.46 7.57
N ASP A 124 1.54 22.68 7.00
CA ASP A 124 2.11 22.98 5.69
C ASP A 124 3.63 22.79 5.68
N ARG A 125 4.13 22.13 4.63
CA ARG A 125 5.53 21.72 4.47
C ARG A 125 6.02 20.80 5.59
N GLY A 126 5.11 20.28 6.41
CA GLY A 126 5.41 19.35 7.49
C GLY A 126 5.66 17.94 6.96
N THR A 127 6.33 17.14 7.80
CA THR A 127 6.50 15.71 7.59
C THR A 127 5.78 14.94 8.70
N SER A 128 4.92 14.01 8.31
CA SER A 128 4.25 13.08 9.22
C SER A 128 4.62 11.65 8.89
N THR A 129 5.08 10.92 9.91
CA THR A 129 5.43 9.50 9.78
C THR A 129 4.70 8.68 10.83
N SER A 130 4.12 7.56 10.40
CA SER A 130 3.42 6.56 11.22
C SER A 130 3.89 5.17 10.80
N GLY A 131 3.85 4.18 11.70
CA GLY A 131 4.21 2.80 11.38
C GLY A 131 3.12 2.03 10.64
N ASP A 132 3.22 0.71 10.60
CA ASP A 132 2.18 -0.17 10.01
C ASP A 132 0.82 0.10 10.64
N TYR A 133 -0.24 0.02 9.82
CA TYR A 133 -1.62 0.34 10.19
C TYR A 133 -1.78 1.78 10.75
N GLY A 134 -0.77 2.62 10.53
CA GLY A 134 -0.74 4.00 11.00
C GLY A 134 -1.44 4.96 10.05
N THR A 135 -1.69 6.17 10.53
CA THR A 135 -2.29 7.25 9.73
C THR A 135 -1.41 8.49 9.77
N SER A 136 -0.86 8.90 8.63
CA SER A 136 -0.04 10.11 8.49
C SER A 136 -0.74 11.15 7.64
N THR A 137 -0.87 12.38 8.16
CA THR A 137 -1.50 13.50 7.43
C THR A 137 -0.60 14.73 7.44
N SER A 138 -0.37 15.33 6.26
CA SER A 138 0.46 16.53 6.10
C SER A 138 -0.23 17.56 5.22
N GLY A 139 0.06 18.85 5.45
CA GLY A 139 -0.58 19.98 4.76
C GLY A 139 -0.08 20.25 3.33
N TYR A 140 -0.19 21.51 2.90
CA TYR A 140 0.31 21.99 1.61
C TYR A 140 1.80 21.71 1.46
N LYS A 141 2.24 21.09 0.35
CA LYS A 141 3.62 20.63 0.14
C LYS A 141 4.17 19.75 1.27
N GLY A 142 3.29 19.09 2.03
CA GLY A 142 3.68 18.20 3.11
C GLY A 142 4.07 16.81 2.61
N THR A 143 4.73 16.05 3.48
CA THR A 143 5.14 14.66 3.22
C THR A 143 4.55 13.73 4.26
N SER A 144 3.68 12.82 3.84
CA SER A 144 3.06 11.83 4.72
C SER A 144 3.55 10.43 4.39
N THR A 145 4.03 9.71 5.40
CA THR A 145 4.50 8.33 5.26
C THR A 145 3.85 7.43 6.31
N SER A 146 3.29 6.31 5.88
CA SER A 146 2.71 5.27 6.73
C SER A 146 3.27 3.91 6.32
N GLY A 147 3.32 2.97 7.25
CA GLY A 147 3.78 1.60 6.98
C GLY A 147 2.78 0.76 6.18
N ASP A 148 2.94 -0.56 6.26
CA ASP A 148 2.05 -1.53 5.60
C ASP A 148 0.65 -1.46 6.23
N GLU A 149 -0.40 -1.64 5.41
CA GLU A 149 -1.80 -1.36 5.75
C GLU A 149 -2.05 0.08 6.27
N GLY A 150 -1.09 0.98 6.07
CA GLY A 150 -1.15 2.36 6.53
C GLY A 150 -1.90 3.30 5.59
N THR A 151 -2.39 4.41 6.13
CA THR A 151 -3.02 5.49 5.37
C THR A 151 -2.15 6.75 5.38
N SER A 152 -1.81 7.29 4.21
CA SER A 152 -1.03 8.52 4.05
C SER A 152 -1.78 9.55 3.24
N THR A 153 -2.01 10.73 3.83
CA THR A 153 -2.70 11.84 3.16
C THR A 153 -1.82 13.09 3.13
N SER A 154 -1.68 13.73 1.97
CA SER A 154 -0.93 14.98 1.81
C SER A 154 -1.74 16.01 1.02
N GLY A 155 -1.46 17.30 1.24
CA GLY A 155 -2.16 18.40 0.60
C GLY A 155 -1.77 18.65 -0.85
N TYR A 156 -2.08 19.85 -1.34
CA TYR A 156 -1.67 20.32 -2.68
C TYR A 156 -0.15 20.28 -2.82
N LYS A 157 0.37 19.77 -3.95
CA LYS A 157 1.80 19.50 -4.16
C LYS A 157 2.46 18.65 -3.06
N GLY A 158 1.65 17.88 -2.33
CA GLY A 158 2.12 16.99 -1.28
C GLY A 158 2.65 15.68 -1.83
N THR A 159 3.37 14.95 -0.98
CA THR A 159 3.80 13.58 -1.24
C THR A 159 3.21 12.65 -0.18
N SER A 160 2.53 11.60 -0.62
CA SER A 160 1.98 10.56 0.24
C SER A 160 2.57 9.21 -0.13
N THR A 161 3.08 8.50 0.87
CA THR A 161 3.64 7.15 0.69
C THR A 161 3.07 6.19 1.73
N SER A 162 2.61 5.03 1.29
CA SER A 162 2.11 3.95 2.15
C SER A 162 2.76 2.63 1.75
N GLY A 163 2.82 1.68 2.68
CA GLY A 163 3.38 0.35 2.45
C GLY A 163 2.47 -0.56 1.62
N ASP A 164 2.71 -1.86 1.71
CA ASP A 164 1.87 -2.91 1.10
C ASP A 164 0.46 -2.85 1.69
N TYR A 165 -0.56 -3.10 0.87
CA TYR A 165 -1.98 -2.92 1.23
C TYR A 165 -2.34 -1.50 1.73
N GLY A 166 -1.43 -0.54 1.58
CA GLY A 166 -1.59 0.81 2.08
C GLY A 166 -2.41 1.70 1.15
N THR A 167 -2.94 2.78 1.70
CA THR A 167 -3.63 3.84 0.95
C THR A 167 -2.83 5.15 0.98
N SER A 168 -2.50 5.69 -0.20
CA SER A 168 -1.83 6.98 -0.35
C SER A 168 -2.68 7.95 -1.16
N THR A 169 -2.95 9.13 -0.59
CA THR A 169 -3.74 10.18 -1.23
C THR A 169 -3.00 11.51 -1.21
N SER A 170 -2.92 12.17 -2.35
CA SER A 170 -2.33 13.51 -2.51
C SER A 170 -3.27 14.36 -3.36
N ARG A 171 -3.33 15.67 -3.13
CA ARG A 171 -4.21 16.55 -3.90
C ARG A 171 -3.58 16.96 -5.23
N GLU A 172 -4.13 17.97 -5.90
CA GLU A 172 -3.64 18.53 -7.17
C GLU A 172 -2.11 18.74 -7.14
N LYS A 173 -1.44 18.35 -8.23
CA LYS A 173 0.03 18.34 -8.40
C LYS A 173 0.79 17.50 -7.36
N GLY A 174 0.09 16.62 -6.66
CA GLY A 174 0.66 15.75 -5.64
C GLY A 174 1.20 14.44 -6.22
N THR A 175 1.94 13.72 -5.38
CA THR A 175 2.49 12.41 -5.69
C THR A 175 2.05 11.40 -4.65
N SER A 176 1.33 10.36 -5.08
CA SER A 176 0.89 9.27 -4.21
C SER A 176 1.55 7.96 -4.61
N THR A 177 2.11 7.25 -3.64
CA THR A 177 2.77 5.96 -3.87
C THR A 177 2.36 4.93 -2.83
N SER A 178 1.89 3.79 -3.29
CA SER A 178 1.55 2.62 -2.47
C SER A 178 2.23 1.39 -3.06
N ARG A 179 2.53 0.38 -2.25
CA ARG A 179 3.23 -0.82 -2.74
C ARG A 179 2.23 -1.91 -3.18
N GLU A 180 2.57 -3.18 -3.00
CA GLU A 180 1.78 -4.34 -3.44
C GLU A 180 0.35 -4.24 -2.88
N LYS A 181 -0.66 -4.49 -3.72
CA LYS A 181 -2.09 -4.38 -3.37
C LYS A 181 -2.50 -3.02 -2.79
N GLY A 182 -1.67 -2.01 -2.99
CA GLY A 182 -1.88 -0.66 -2.49
C GLY A 182 -2.82 0.16 -3.37
N THR A 183 -3.40 1.20 -2.77
CA THR A 183 -4.21 2.20 -3.49
C THR A 183 -3.51 3.56 -3.46
N SER A 184 -3.25 4.14 -4.63
CA SER A 184 -2.67 5.48 -4.78
C SER A 184 -3.59 6.40 -5.57
N THR A 185 -3.93 7.54 -4.98
CA THR A 185 -4.80 8.55 -5.59
C THR A 185 -4.14 9.92 -5.58
N SER A 186 -4.12 10.59 -6.73
CA SER A 186 -3.59 11.94 -6.90
C SER A 186 -4.59 12.80 -7.67
N GLY A 187 -4.64 14.10 -7.39
CA GLY A 187 -5.49 15.03 -8.13
C GLY A 187 -4.97 15.33 -9.54
N ASP A 188 -5.52 16.38 -10.16
CA ASP A 188 -5.08 16.85 -11.48
C ASP A 188 -3.60 17.23 -11.49
N MET A 189 -2.94 16.99 -12.63
CA MET A 189 -1.48 17.08 -12.80
C MET A 189 -0.70 16.27 -11.76
N GLY A 190 -1.34 15.28 -11.13
CA GLY A 190 -0.76 14.43 -10.11
C GLY A 190 -0.13 13.16 -10.67
N THR A 191 0.64 12.48 -9.82
CA THR A 191 1.27 11.20 -10.16
C THR A 191 0.89 10.16 -9.11
N SER A 192 0.23 9.09 -9.54
CA SER A 192 -0.13 7.95 -8.69
C SER A 192 0.60 6.70 -9.12
N THR A 193 1.24 6.02 -8.18
CA THR A 193 1.96 4.77 -8.44
C THR A 193 1.57 3.71 -7.43
N SER A 194 1.10 2.57 -7.91
CA SER A 194 0.78 1.40 -7.09
C SER A 194 1.57 0.18 -7.57
N GLY A 195 1.89 -0.74 -6.66
CA GLY A 195 2.58 -2.00 -7.00
C GLY A 195 1.67 -3.01 -7.73
N ASP A 196 2.11 -4.26 -7.73
CA ASP A 196 1.35 -5.39 -8.28
C ASP A 196 0.03 -5.57 -7.52
N GLU A 197 -1.03 -5.97 -8.26
CA GLU A 197 -2.42 -6.02 -7.80
C GLU A 197 -2.94 -4.67 -7.23
N GLY A 198 -2.20 -3.58 -7.46
CA GLY A 198 -2.49 -2.25 -6.93
C GLY A 198 -3.43 -1.43 -7.81
N THR A 199 -4.02 -0.39 -7.22
CA THR A 199 -4.89 0.57 -7.93
C THR A 199 -4.25 1.96 -7.91
N ALA A 200 -4.01 2.55 -9.07
CA ALA A 200 -3.47 3.90 -9.22
C ALA A 200 -4.45 4.81 -9.98
N THR A 201 -4.83 5.94 -9.37
CA THR A 201 -5.78 6.90 -9.93
C THR A 201 -5.19 8.31 -9.92
N SER A 202 -5.24 9.01 -11.04
CA SER A 202 -4.80 10.40 -11.18
C SER A 202 -5.84 11.20 -11.94
N GLY A 203 -5.95 12.50 -11.63
CA GLY A 203 -6.87 13.40 -12.33
C GLY A 203 -6.45 13.75 -13.76
N ASP A 204 -6.99 14.83 -14.29
CA ASP A 204 -6.67 15.32 -15.63
C ASP A 204 -5.20 15.75 -15.72
N TYR A 205 -4.57 15.54 -16.87
CA TYR A 205 -3.12 15.70 -17.07
C TYR A 205 -2.27 14.85 -16.11
N GLY A 206 -2.89 13.87 -15.45
CA GLY A 206 -2.25 13.03 -14.45
C GLY A 206 -1.53 11.83 -15.07
N THR A 207 -0.67 11.19 -14.26
CA THR A 207 0.01 9.95 -14.62
C THR A 207 -0.29 8.89 -13.59
N SER A 208 -0.90 7.78 -14.02
CA SER A 208 -1.19 6.62 -13.16
C SER A 208 -0.42 5.40 -13.62
N THR A 209 0.28 4.76 -12.69
CA THR A 209 1.03 3.53 -12.95
C THR A 209 0.70 2.46 -11.92
N SER A 210 0.42 1.25 -12.37
CA SER A 210 0.14 0.08 -11.55
C SER A 210 0.97 -1.10 -12.03
N GLY A 211 1.36 -2.01 -11.13
CA GLY A 211 2.09 -3.22 -11.48
C GLY A 211 1.25 -4.25 -12.24
N ASP A 212 1.73 -5.49 -12.26
CA ASP A 212 1.02 -6.64 -12.83
C ASP A 212 -0.29 -6.88 -12.07
N TRP A 213 -1.35 -7.31 -12.77
CA TRP A 213 -2.72 -7.41 -12.24
C TRP A 213 -3.28 -6.08 -11.71
N GLY A 214 -2.57 -4.97 -11.93
CA GLY A 214 -2.94 -3.67 -11.40
C GLY A 214 -3.96 -2.94 -12.27
N THR A 215 -4.62 -1.96 -11.67
CA THR A 215 -5.52 -1.03 -12.36
C THR A 215 -4.94 0.38 -12.34
N SER A 216 -4.79 1.00 -13.51
CA SER A 216 -4.39 2.40 -13.64
C SER A 216 -5.46 3.22 -14.34
N THR A 217 -5.89 4.32 -13.72
CA THR A 217 -6.86 5.25 -14.28
C THR A 217 -6.31 6.67 -14.27
N SER A 218 -6.31 7.35 -15.41
CA SER A 218 -5.97 8.78 -15.52
C SER A 218 -7.08 9.56 -16.21
N GLY A 219 -7.23 10.84 -15.88
CA GLY A 219 -8.22 11.73 -16.50
C GLY A 219 -7.91 12.10 -17.95
N ASP A 220 -8.55 13.15 -18.43
CA ASP A 220 -8.32 13.70 -19.78
C ASP A 220 -6.88 14.18 -19.90
N TRP A 221 -6.28 14.01 -21.07
CA TRP A 221 -4.85 14.24 -21.32
C TRP A 221 -3.90 13.44 -20.40
N GLY A 222 -4.44 12.43 -19.72
CA GLY A 222 -3.71 11.61 -18.76
C GLY A 222 -2.97 10.45 -19.41
N THR A 223 -2.03 9.88 -18.66
CA THR A 223 -1.30 8.67 -19.04
C THR A 223 -1.52 7.58 -18.00
N ALA A 224 -2.17 6.49 -18.41
CA ALA A 224 -2.38 5.30 -17.58
C ALA A 224 -1.50 4.14 -18.07
N THR A 225 -0.79 3.48 -17.16
CA THR A 225 0.07 2.32 -17.48
C THR A 225 -0.09 1.21 -16.45
N SER A 226 -0.37 -0.01 -16.92
CA SER A 226 -0.53 -1.20 -16.09
C SER A 226 0.35 -2.34 -16.61
N GLY A 227 0.82 -3.19 -15.70
CA GLY A 227 1.59 -4.39 -16.05
C GLY A 227 0.79 -5.46 -16.77
N ASP A 228 1.34 -6.67 -16.80
CA ASP A 228 0.70 -7.86 -17.38
C ASP A 228 -0.59 -8.17 -16.63
N TYR A 229 -1.61 -8.65 -17.35
CA TYR A 229 -2.98 -8.82 -16.84
C TYR A 229 -3.64 -7.54 -16.28
N GLY A 230 -3.00 -6.38 -16.47
CA GLY A 230 -3.44 -5.12 -15.91
C GLY A 230 -4.50 -4.41 -16.76
N THR A 231 -5.19 -3.45 -16.14
CA THR A 231 -6.20 -2.60 -16.78
C THR A 231 -5.78 -1.14 -16.75
N SER A 232 -5.55 -0.53 -17.91
CA SER A 232 -5.25 0.90 -18.03
C SER A 232 -6.37 1.65 -18.73
N THR A 233 -6.83 2.72 -18.09
CA THR A 233 -7.88 3.62 -18.60
C THR A 233 -7.41 5.06 -18.56
N SER A 234 -7.54 5.78 -19.67
CA SER A 234 -7.25 7.20 -19.78
C SER A 234 -8.42 7.93 -20.44
N GLY A 235 -8.61 9.20 -20.08
CA GLY A 235 -9.69 10.03 -20.62
C GLY A 235 -9.50 10.43 -22.09
N ASP A 236 -10.20 11.48 -22.50
CA ASP A 236 -10.06 12.07 -23.82
C ASP A 236 -8.64 12.59 -24.02
N TRP A 237 -8.09 12.38 -25.22
CA TRP A 237 -6.68 12.66 -25.55
C TRP A 237 -5.67 11.93 -24.67
N GLY A 238 -6.12 10.93 -23.92
CA GLY A 238 -5.29 10.14 -23.03
C GLY A 238 -4.49 9.04 -23.74
N THR A 239 -3.46 8.57 -23.04
CA THR A 239 -2.69 7.38 -23.44
C THR A 239 -2.87 6.29 -22.40
N SER A 240 -3.29 5.10 -22.85
CA SER A 240 -3.43 3.90 -22.01
C SER A 240 -2.55 2.79 -22.52
N THR A 241 -1.69 2.24 -21.65
CA THR A 241 -0.82 1.12 -22.00
C THR A 241 -0.96 -0.02 -21.00
N SER A 242 -1.27 -1.22 -21.45
CA SER A 242 -1.31 -2.41 -20.59
C SER A 242 -0.39 -3.50 -21.11
N GLY A 243 0.16 -4.30 -20.21
CA GLY A 243 1.03 -5.44 -20.52
C GLY A 243 0.35 -6.58 -21.28
N ASP A 244 1.04 -7.71 -21.37
CA ASP A 244 0.52 -8.93 -21.98
C ASP A 244 -0.74 -9.38 -21.21
N TRP A 245 -1.76 -9.84 -21.94
CA TRP A 245 -3.11 -10.12 -21.42
C TRP A 245 -3.84 -8.93 -20.80
N GLY A 246 -3.29 -7.72 -20.91
CA GLY A 246 -3.87 -6.51 -20.35
C GLY A 246 -5.00 -5.93 -21.19
N THR A 247 -5.79 -5.05 -20.58
CA THR A 247 -6.86 -4.28 -21.23
C THR A 247 -6.52 -2.80 -21.21
N SER A 248 -6.51 -2.14 -22.36
CA SER A 248 -6.21 -0.71 -22.49
C SER A 248 -7.36 0.06 -23.12
N THR A 249 -7.87 1.06 -22.42
CA THR A 249 -9.01 1.89 -22.87
C THR A 249 -8.63 3.37 -22.86
N SER A 250 -8.91 4.09 -23.94
CA SER A 250 -8.67 5.54 -24.03
C SER A 250 -9.87 6.26 -24.65
N GLY A 251 -10.06 7.53 -24.32
CA GLY A 251 -11.21 8.33 -24.78
C GLY A 251 -11.12 8.81 -26.24
N TYR A 252 -11.86 9.86 -26.56
CA TYR A 252 -11.81 10.54 -27.86
C TYR A 252 -10.38 10.99 -28.18
N LYS A 253 -9.90 10.67 -29.40
CA LYS A 253 -8.51 10.92 -29.82
C LYS A 253 -7.44 10.32 -28.88
N GLY A 254 -7.82 9.32 -28.08
CA GLY A 254 -6.90 8.61 -27.22
C GLY A 254 -6.04 7.60 -27.98
N THR A 255 -4.98 7.14 -27.34
CA THR A 255 -4.17 6.00 -27.82
C THR A 255 -4.21 4.88 -26.80
N SER A 256 -4.65 3.69 -27.23
CA SER A 256 -4.66 2.48 -26.41
C SER A 256 -3.70 1.45 -26.95
N THR A 257 -2.75 1.02 -26.13
CA THR A 257 -1.75 0.01 -26.49
C THR A 257 -1.81 -1.17 -25.53
N SER A 258 -2.10 -2.36 -26.03
CA SER A 258 -2.13 -3.58 -25.21
C SER A 258 -1.07 -4.58 -25.64
N GLY A 259 -0.57 -5.36 -24.67
CA GLY A 259 0.39 -6.42 -24.90
C GLY A 259 -0.19 -7.64 -25.63
N TYR A 260 0.61 -8.69 -25.68
CA TYR A 260 0.26 -9.93 -26.37
C TYR A 260 -1.00 -10.54 -25.76
N LYS A 261 -1.97 -10.92 -26.60
CA LYS A 261 -3.30 -11.39 -26.18
C LYS A 261 -4.08 -10.40 -25.31
N GLY A 262 -3.71 -9.12 -25.33
CA GLY A 262 -4.46 -8.04 -24.69
C GLY A 262 -5.64 -7.56 -25.53
N THR A 263 -6.42 -6.64 -24.96
CA THR A 263 -7.55 -6.00 -25.65
C THR A 263 -7.45 -4.48 -25.59
N SER A 264 -7.67 -3.82 -26.72
CA SER A 264 -7.60 -2.36 -26.83
C SER A 264 -8.94 -1.77 -27.27
N THR A 265 -9.32 -0.68 -26.62
CA THR A 265 -10.52 0.12 -26.93
C THR A 265 -10.11 1.57 -27.04
N SER A 266 -10.58 2.30 -28.05
CA SER A 266 -10.40 3.75 -28.10
C SER A 266 -11.63 4.47 -28.65
N GLY A 267 -11.79 5.73 -28.28
CA GLY A 267 -12.87 6.59 -28.75
C GLY A 267 -12.69 7.03 -30.20
N LYS A 268 -13.64 7.82 -30.71
CA LYS A 268 -13.60 8.36 -32.08
C LYS A 268 -12.28 9.10 -32.35
N ARG A 269 -11.69 8.89 -33.53
CA ARG A 269 -10.37 9.43 -33.92
C ARG A 269 -9.20 8.94 -33.05
N GLY A 270 -9.42 7.90 -32.24
CA GLY A 270 -8.38 7.27 -31.45
C GLY A 270 -7.56 6.26 -32.24
N ILE A 271 -6.54 5.72 -31.58
CA ILE A 271 -5.63 4.72 -32.13
C ILE A 271 -5.62 3.52 -31.17
N ILE A 272 -5.70 2.31 -31.72
CA ILE A 272 -5.47 1.08 -30.98
C ILE A 272 -4.20 0.38 -31.51
N GLN A 273 -3.40 -0.17 -30.59
CA GLN A 273 -2.21 -0.96 -30.92
C GLN A 273 -2.19 -2.24 -30.10
N ILE A 274 -2.07 -3.39 -30.74
CA ILE A 274 -2.00 -4.68 -30.03
C ILE A 274 -0.75 -5.43 -30.46
N LYS A 275 0.03 -5.88 -29.47
CA LYS A 275 1.26 -6.65 -29.67
C LYS A 275 0.93 -8.07 -30.14
N PHE A 276 1.65 -8.55 -31.15
CA PHE A 276 1.58 -9.92 -31.63
C PHE A 276 2.98 -10.50 -31.88
N TRP A 277 3.04 -11.82 -32.06
CA TRP A 277 4.27 -12.53 -32.41
C TRP A 277 4.33 -12.78 -33.92
N ASP A 278 5.31 -12.19 -34.61
CA ASP A 278 5.54 -12.43 -36.04
C ASP A 278 6.48 -13.61 -36.21
N SER A 279 5.91 -14.80 -36.41
CA SER A 279 6.68 -16.05 -36.58
C SER A 279 7.58 -16.05 -37.80
N LYS A 280 7.29 -15.25 -38.84
CA LYS A 280 8.12 -15.14 -40.05
C LYS A 280 9.36 -14.28 -39.82
N LYS A 281 9.30 -13.36 -38.85
CA LYS A 281 10.38 -12.42 -38.53
C LYS A 281 11.02 -12.67 -37.17
N ASP A 282 10.55 -13.69 -36.45
CA ASP A 282 11.05 -14.12 -35.13
C ASP A 282 11.12 -12.96 -34.12
N ARG A 283 10.06 -12.13 -34.08
CA ARG A 283 10.00 -10.96 -33.19
C ARG A 283 8.58 -10.50 -32.89
N HIS A 284 8.43 -9.79 -31.77
CA HIS A 284 7.22 -9.04 -31.49
C HIS A 284 7.06 -7.80 -32.39
N ARG A 285 5.81 -7.53 -32.75
CA ARG A 285 5.36 -6.38 -33.53
C ARG A 285 4.02 -5.87 -32.99
N PHE A 286 3.61 -4.70 -33.44
CA PHE A 286 2.30 -4.14 -33.14
C PHE A 286 1.46 -4.07 -34.40
N LYS A 287 0.20 -4.50 -34.33
CA LYS A 287 -0.83 -4.16 -35.31
C LYS A 287 -1.46 -2.85 -34.85
N THR A 288 -1.52 -1.85 -35.72
CA THR A 288 -2.10 -0.53 -35.43
C THR A 288 -3.41 -0.39 -36.17
N GLY A 289 -4.45 0.07 -35.47
CA GLY A 289 -5.77 0.35 -36.02
C GLY A 289 -6.18 1.79 -35.72
N TYR A 290 -6.78 2.45 -36.71
CA TYR A 290 -7.27 3.83 -36.60
C TYR A 290 -8.79 3.80 -36.45
N ILE A 291 -9.30 4.33 -35.33
CA ILE A 291 -10.72 4.23 -35.00
C ILE A 291 -11.55 5.15 -35.91
N GLY A 292 -12.50 4.53 -36.61
CA GLY A 292 -13.30 5.15 -37.66
C GLY A 292 -12.87 4.79 -39.09
N GLU A 293 -11.82 3.97 -39.23
CA GLU A 293 -11.29 3.48 -40.51
C GLU A 293 -11.39 1.95 -40.57
N GLU A 294 -11.43 1.38 -41.78
CA GLU A 294 -11.38 -0.08 -42.03
C GLU A 294 -12.39 -0.92 -41.22
N GLY A 295 -13.53 -0.32 -40.84
CA GLY A 295 -14.58 -0.99 -40.07
C GLY A 295 -14.40 -0.95 -38.55
N LEU A 296 -13.32 -0.37 -38.04
CA LEU A 296 -13.08 -0.19 -36.60
C LEU A 296 -14.00 0.88 -36.02
N LYS A 297 -14.88 0.49 -35.10
CA LYS A 297 -15.89 1.35 -34.49
C LYS A 297 -15.37 1.98 -33.19
N PRO A 298 -15.78 3.22 -32.87
CA PRO A 298 -15.44 3.83 -31.60
C PRO A 298 -16.06 3.09 -30.42
N ASN A 299 -15.33 3.05 -29.31
CA ASN A 299 -15.77 2.44 -28.03
C ASN A 299 -16.09 0.95 -28.13
N VAL A 300 -15.54 0.26 -29.13
CA VAL A 300 -15.60 -1.19 -29.25
C VAL A 300 -14.26 -1.80 -28.83
N LYS A 301 -14.33 -2.90 -28.10
CA LYS A 301 -13.16 -3.63 -27.62
C LYS A 301 -12.68 -4.58 -28.71
N TYR A 302 -11.40 -4.47 -29.06
CA TYR A 302 -10.76 -5.32 -30.07
C TYR A 302 -9.65 -6.18 -29.46
N LYS A 303 -9.50 -7.40 -29.99
CA LYS A 303 -8.34 -8.28 -29.83
C LYS A 303 -7.77 -8.61 -31.21
N LEU A 304 -6.66 -9.35 -31.27
CA LEU A 304 -6.16 -9.92 -32.52
C LEU A 304 -6.56 -11.40 -32.63
N ASP A 305 -7.02 -11.81 -33.82
CA ASP A 305 -7.31 -13.20 -34.16
C ASP A 305 -6.02 -13.99 -34.48
N GLU A 306 -6.16 -15.25 -34.91
CA GLU A 306 -5.04 -16.12 -35.29
C GLU A 306 -4.25 -15.61 -36.51
N ASN A 307 -4.85 -14.75 -37.33
CA ASN A 307 -4.24 -14.14 -38.50
C ASN A 307 -3.60 -12.76 -38.20
N ASN A 308 -3.68 -12.30 -36.94
CA ASN A 308 -3.28 -10.96 -36.50
C ASN A 308 -4.14 -9.83 -37.09
N GLU A 309 -5.41 -10.12 -37.36
CA GLU A 309 -6.43 -9.14 -37.74
C GLU A 309 -7.31 -8.78 -36.54
N PHE A 310 -7.88 -7.58 -36.56
CA PHE A 310 -8.71 -7.10 -35.47
C PHE A 310 -10.05 -7.84 -35.42
N GLU A 311 -10.41 -8.34 -34.24
CA GLU A 311 -11.66 -9.03 -33.95
C GLU A 311 -12.39 -8.32 -32.80
N GLU A 312 -13.68 -8.04 -32.98
CA GLU A 312 -14.53 -7.48 -31.91
C GLU A 312 -14.67 -8.51 -30.77
N VAL A 313 -14.60 -8.06 -29.52
CA VAL A 313 -14.85 -8.90 -28.34
C VAL A 313 -16.30 -8.70 -27.89
N GLU A 314 -17.15 -9.71 -28.08
CA GLU A 314 -18.53 -9.71 -27.57
C GLU A 314 -18.53 -9.79 -26.03
N LEU A 315 -19.46 -9.06 -25.40
CA LEU A 315 -19.65 -8.97 -23.94
C LEU A 315 -20.49 -10.13 -23.40
#